data_AF-A0A159Z9G3-F1
#
_entry.id   AF-A0A159Z9G3-F1
#
_cell.length_a   1.000
_cell.length_b   1.000
_cell.length_c   1.000
_cell.angle_alpha   90.00
_cell.angle_beta   90.00
_cell.angle_gamma   90.00
#
_symmetry.space_group_name_H-M   'P 1'
#
loop_
_entity.id
_entity.type
_entity.pdbx_description
1 polymer ?
#
loop_
_entity_poly.entity_id
_entity_poly.type
_entity_poly.pdbx_seq_one_letter_code
_entity_poly.pdbx_strand_id
1 'polypeptide(L)' 'MCVVELEEGVRMMSRVEGIAPGDIVIDMAVTAFVGEAEGQPAVLFKPVEV' A
#
# COMPACT_ATOMS: atom_id res chain seq x y z
N MET A 1 -4.71 -3.25 -7.02
CA MET A 1 -3.49 -4.06 -6.81
C MET A 1 -2.31 -3.25 -7.32
N CYS A 2 -1.26 -3.10 -6.52
CA CYS A 2 -0.12 -2.22 -6.81
C CYS A 2 1.21 -2.95 -6.49
N VAL A 3 2.30 -2.52 -7.11
CA VAL A 3 3.67 -2.84 -6.68
C VAL A 3 4.16 -1.66 -5.83
N VAL A 4 4.49 -1.90 -4.58
CA VAL A 4 5.06 -0.88 -3.68
C VAL A 4 6.56 -1.10 -3.62
N GLU A 5 7.34 -0.05 -3.88
CA GLU A 5 8.78 -0.02 -3.66
C GLU A 5 9.03 0.50 -2.24
N LEU A 6 9.72 -0.31 -1.44
CA LEU A 6 10.10 0.02 -0.07
C LEU A 6 11.45 0.75 -0.07
N GLU A 7 11.71 1.56 0.96
CA GLU A 7 12.96 2.32 1.11
C GLU A 7 14.20 1.41 1.21
N GLU A 8 14.00 0.17 1.67
CA GLU A 8 15.04 -0.86 1.74
C GLU A 8 15.42 -1.43 0.34
N GLY A 9 14.73 -1.03 -0.73
CA GLY A 9 15.00 -1.43 -2.12
C GLY A 9 14.27 -2.70 -2.57
N VAL A 10 13.34 -3.21 -1.77
CA VAL A 10 12.52 -4.40 -2.09
C VAL A 10 11.17 -3.95 -2.66
N ARG A 11 10.60 -4.77 -3.56
CA ARG A 11 9.26 -4.55 -4.12
C ARG A 11 8.27 -5.57 -3.60
N MET A 12 7.08 -5.10 -3.24
CA MET A 12 6.00 -5.93 -2.71
C MET A 12 4.72 -5.77 -3.53
N MET A 13 4.09 -6.89 -3.89
CA MET A 13 2.72 -6.90 -4.40
C MET A 13 1.75 -6.75 -3.23
N SER A 14 0.99 -5.66 -3.19
CA SER A 14 0.01 -5.43 -2.12
C SER A 14 -1.13 -4.50 -2.58
N ARG A 15 -2.06 -4.20 -1.65
CA ARG A 15 -3.16 -3.25 -1.84
C ARG A 15 -2.85 -1.95 -1.10
N VAL A 16 -3.21 -0.84 -1.74
CA VAL A 16 -3.26 0.48 -1.12
C VAL A 16 -4.73 0.76 -0.79
N GLU A 17 -5.03 0.99 0.48
CA GLU A 17 -6.36 1.23 1.03
C GLU A 17 -6.48 2.67 1.54
N GLY A 18 -7.71 3.15 1.74
CA GLY A 18 -7.96 4.51 2.23
C GLY A 18 -7.85 5.61 1.17
N ILE A 19 -7.81 5.25 -0.12
CA ILE A 19 -7.79 6.17 -1.26
C ILE A 19 -8.64 5.62 -2.39
N ALA A 20 -9.32 6.49 -3.15
CA ALA A 20 -10.07 6.06 -4.31
C ALA A 20 -9.11 5.60 -5.43
N PRO A 21 -9.46 4.56 -6.21
CA PRO A 21 -8.58 4.05 -7.26
C PRO A 21 -8.15 5.09 -8.31
N GLY A 22 -9.00 6.09 -8.57
CA GLY A 22 -8.70 7.17 -9.52
C GLY A 22 -7.71 8.22 -9.00
N ASP A 23 -7.49 8.26 -7.69
CA ASP A 23 -6.56 9.19 -7.04
C ASP A 23 -5.19 8.55 -6.80
N ILE A 24 -5.03 7.25 -7.09
CA ILE A 24 -3.74 6.57 -7.00
C ILE A 24 -2.85 7.00 -8.16
N VAL A 25 -1.66 7.49 -7.82
CA VAL A 25 -0.62 7.87 -8.79
C VAL A 25 0.68 7.10 -8.54
N ILE A 26 1.48 6.95 -9.59
CA ILE A 26 2.83 6.37 -9.48
C ILE A 26 3.71 7.27 -8.59
N ASP A 27 4.61 6.64 -7.83
CA ASP A 27 5.51 7.29 -6.87
C ASP A 27 4.81 8.00 -5.69
N MET A 28 3.52 7.69 -5.44
CA MET A 28 2.82 8.15 -4.25
C MET A 28 3.46 7.58 -2.97
N ALA A 29 3.74 8.47 -2.01
CA ALA A 29 4.21 8.08 -0.69
C ALA A 29 3.11 7.31 0.08
N VAL A 30 3.48 6.13 0.59
CA VAL A 30 2.60 5.25 1.35
C VAL A 30 3.27 4.75 2.61
N THR A 31 2.47 4.36 3.60
CA THR A 31 2.94 3.71 4.83
C THR A 31 2.29 2.34 4.98
N ALA A 32 3.04 1.38 5.50
CA ALA A 32 2.58 0.01 5.72
C ALA A 32 1.79 -0.11 7.03
N PHE A 33 0.76 -0.96 7.03
CA PHE A 33 0.05 -1.37 8.23
C PHE A 33 -0.39 -2.83 8.11
N VAL A 34 -0.61 -3.49 9.25
CA VAL A 34 -1.19 -4.83 9.27
C VAL A 34 -2.70 -4.70 9.23
N GLY A 35 -3.30 -5.16 8.14
CA GLY A 35 -4.75 -5.25 7.96
C GLY A 35 -5.18 -6.69 7.70
N GLU A 36 -6.37 -6.83 7.10
CA GLU A 36 -6.92 -8.13 6.74
C GLU A 36 -7.07 -8.24 5.21
N ALA A 37 -6.63 -9.38 4.67
CA ALA A 37 -6.83 -9.77 3.29
C ALA A 37 -7.32 -11.21 3.26
N GLU A 38 -8.46 -11.46 2.62
CA GLU A 38 -9.01 -12.81 2.47
C GLU A 38 -9.15 -13.57 3.80
N GLY A 39 -9.54 -12.86 4.88
CA GLY A 39 -9.70 -13.47 6.20
C GLY A 39 -8.38 -13.69 6.97
N GLN A 40 -7.24 -13.23 6.46
CA GLN A 40 -5.92 -13.42 7.07
C GLN A 40 -5.19 -12.09 7.27
N PRO A 41 -4.36 -11.97 8.32
CA PRO A 41 -3.50 -10.81 8.50
C PRO A 41 -2.56 -10.63 7.31
N ALA A 42 -2.52 -9.42 6.75
CA ALA A 42 -1.70 -9.07 5.61
C ALA A 42 -1.11 -7.66 5.75
N VAL A 43 0.06 -7.45 5.15
CA VAL A 43 0.66 -6.11 5.06
C VAL A 43 -0.02 -5.35 3.94
N LEU A 44 -0.75 -4.31 4.31
CA LEU A 44 -1.43 -3.38 3.41
C LEU A 44 -0.78 -2.01 3.51
N PHE A 45 -1.08 -1.14 2.55
CA PHE A 45 -0.51 0.20 2.48
C PHE A 45 -1.62 1.24 2.48
N LYS A 46 -1.33 2.43 2.98
CA LYS A 46 -2.22 3.61 2.87
C LYS A 46 -1.39 4.84 2.52
N PRO A 47 -1.97 5.88 1.90
CA PRO A 47 -1.27 7.14 1.71
C PRO A 47 -0.76 7.70 3.04
N VAL A 48 0.40 8.37 3.01
CA VAL A 48 0.89 9.12 4.17
C VAL A 48 -0.06 10.29 4.40
N GLU A 49 -0.62 10.41 5.60
CA GLU A 49 -1.32 11.61 6.03
C GLU A 49 -0.25 12.72 6.23
N VAL A 50 -0.44 13.86 5.54
CA VAL A 50 0.44 15.03 5.61
C VAL A 50 0.29 15.74 6.94
#